data_AF-A0A4R7VXX0-F1
#
_entry.id   AF-A0A4R7VXX0-F1
#
_cell.length_a   1.000
_cell.length_b   1.000
_cell.length_c   1.000
_cell.angle_alpha   90.00
_cell.angle_beta   90.00
_cell.angle_gamma   90.00
#
_symmetry.space_group_name_H-M   'P 1'
#
loop_
_entity.id
_entity.type
_entity.pdbx_description
1 polymer ?
#
loop_
_entity_poly.entity_id
_entity_poly.type
_entity_poly.pdbx_seq_one_letter_code
_entity_poly.pdbx_strand_id
1 'polypeptide(L)'
;MARLRRQQVLTKADYTAFISESALRTRWGGVEAWREQLDRLIHSDEIGRRIRIIPEDQTDFALLHSWLWMSFAHTPPVVHVELKTGATFVHEAEQYTELLGRLDHVGIPRSGTRTLIRRLIERA
;
A
#
# COMPACT_ATOMS: atom_id res chain seq x y z
N MET A 1 -0.97 -9.04 25.89
CA MET A 1 -0.30 -10.19 25.24
C MET A 1 -0.80 -10.50 23.82
N ALA A 2 -2.10 -10.54 23.53
CA ALA A 2 -2.62 -10.84 22.18
C ALA A 2 -2.17 -9.87 21.07
N ARG A 3 -2.05 -8.56 21.35
CA ARG A 3 -1.58 -7.54 20.39
C ARG A 3 -0.15 -7.78 19.91
N LEU A 4 0.78 -8.05 20.85
CA LEU A 4 2.19 -8.33 20.54
C LEU A 4 2.34 -9.61 19.70
N ARG A 5 1.56 -10.66 20.01
CA ARG A 5 1.55 -11.89 19.20
C ARG A 5 1.04 -11.67 17.78
N ARG A 6 0.01 -10.85 17.59
CA ARG A 6 -0.50 -10.49 16.25
C ARG A 6 0.53 -9.69 15.44
N GLN A 7 1.29 -8.81 16.08
CA GLN A 7 2.37 -8.06 15.42
C GLN A 7 3.50 -8.97 14.92
N GLN A 8 3.78 -10.08 15.60
CA GLN A 8 4.75 -11.09 15.15
C GLN A 8 4.27 -11.93 13.95
N VAL A 9 2.98 -11.88 13.60
CA VAL A 9 2.46 -12.56 12.41
C VAL A 9 2.69 -11.72 11.15
N LEU A 10 2.63 -10.39 11.26
CA LEU A 10 2.83 -9.46 10.13
C LEU A 10 4.25 -9.53 9.53
N THR A 11 5.25 -9.99 10.30
CA THR A 11 6.62 -10.18 9.78
C THR A 11 6.76 -11.41 8.88
N LYS A 12 5.75 -12.27 8.80
CA LYS A 12 5.76 -13.49 7.96
C LYS A 12 4.84 -13.39 6.74
N ALA A 13 4.01 -12.35 6.65
CA ALA A 13 3.12 -12.16 5.53
C ALA A 13 3.89 -11.56 4.34
N ASP A 14 3.70 -12.10 3.14
CA ASP A 14 4.07 -11.37 1.92
C ASP A 14 3.14 -10.16 1.81
N TYR A 15 3.74 -8.97 1.84
CA TYR A 15 3.02 -7.72 1.91
C TYR A 15 3.42 -6.83 0.74
N THR A 16 2.40 -6.41 -0.02
CA THR A 16 2.53 -5.42 -1.08
C THR A 16 1.58 -4.26 -0.80
N ALA A 17 2.11 -3.03 -0.79
CA ALA A 17 1.31 -1.81 -0.72
C ALA A 17 1.28 -1.15 -2.10
N PHE A 18 0.07 -0.81 -2.56
CA PHE A 18 -0.17 0.04 -3.72
C PHE A 18 -0.54 1.43 -3.23
N ILE A 19 0.24 2.43 -3.61
CA ILE A 19 0.09 3.80 -3.12
C ILE A 19 -0.02 4.74 -4.32
N SER A 20 -1.04 5.60 -4.33
CA SER A 20 -1.14 6.67 -5.34
C SER A 20 0.06 7.62 -5.24
N GLU A 21 0.64 7.99 -6.38
CA GLU A 21 1.70 9.01 -6.42
C GLU A 21 1.25 10.33 -5.79
N SER A 22 -0.01 10.72 -5.98
CA SER A 22 -0.55 11.96 -5.42
C SER A 22 -0.52 11.97 -3.88
N ALA A 23 -0.74 10.81 -3.25
CA ALA A 23 -0.67 10.66 -1.80
C ALA A 23 0.75 10.89 -1.26
N LEU A 24 1.77 10.54 -2.05
CA LEU A 24 3.18 10.77 -1.67
C LEU A 24 3.58 12.23 -1.78
N ARG A 25 2.87 13.06 -2.56
CA ARG A 25 3.16 14.49 -2.71
C ARG A 25 2.52 15.35 -1.61
N THR A 26 1.48 14.85 -0.95
CA THR A 26 0.82 15.57 0.14
C THR A 26 1.69 15.55 1.39
N ARG A 27 2.07 16.75 1.88
CA ARG A 27 2.98 16.95 3.02
C ARG A 27 2.28 16.79 4.38
N TRP A 28 1.72 15.61 4.62
CA TRP A 28 1.03 15.31 5.88
C TRP A 28 1.97 15.47 7.09
N GLY A 29 1.53 16.27 8.08
CA GLY A 29 2.32 16.50 9.30
C GLY A 29 3.49 17.47 9.14
N GLY A 30 3.61 18.17 8.01
CA GLY A 30 4.71 19.10 7.74
C GLY A 30 5.89 18.43 7.01
N VAL A 31 6.87 19.24 6.57
CA VAL A 31 7.96 18.78 5.68
C VAL A 31 8.85 17.73 6.33
N GLU A 32 9.19 17.88 7.61
CA GLU A 32 10.07 16.94 8.32
C GLU A 32 9.39 15.57 8.50
N ALA A 33 8.15 15.55 9.00
CA ALA A 33 7.38 14.32 9.15
C ALA A 33 7.11 13.65 7.79
N TRP A 34 6.84 14.44 6.75
CA TRP A 34 6.64 13.94 5.41
C TRP A 34 7.91 13.27 4.86
N ARG A 35 9.09 13.88 5.02
CA ARG A 35 10.37 13.25 4.66
C ARG A 35 10.59 11.95 5.41
N GLU A 36 10.37 11.93 6.73
CA GLU A 36 10.50 10.71 7.53
C GLU A 36 9.56 9.60 7.02
N GLN A 37 8.30 9.93 6.71
CA GLN A 37 7.34 8.96 6.16
C GLN A 37 7.82 8.36 4.84
N LEU A 38 8.37 9.19 3.93
CA LEU A 38 8.92 8.73 2.65
C LEU A 38 10.15 7.83 2.85
N ASP A 39 11.06 8.20 3.76
CA ASP A 39 12.22 7.37 4.12
C ASP A 39 11.77 6.01 4.71
N ARG A 40 10.71 5.98 5.51
CA ARG A 40 10.13 4.75 6.05
C ARG A 40 9.57 3.84 4.96
N LEU A 41 9.02 4.40 3.87
CA LEU A 41 8.58 3.61 2.72
C LEU A 41 9.75 2.98 1.97
N ILE A 42 10.85 3.72 1.77
CA ILE A 42 12.08 3.18 1.17
C ILE A 42 12.62 2.03 2.04
N HIS A 43 12.76 2.26 3.36
CA HIS A 43 13.25 1.26 4.28
C HIS A 43 12.36 0.01 4.33
N SER A 44 11.02 0.20 4.29
CA SER A 44 10.07 -0.92 4.24
C SER A 44 10.29 -1.79 2.99
N ASP A 45 10.52 -1.15 1.84
CA ASP A 45 10.85 -1.86 0.60
C ASP A 45 12.19 -2.59 0.68
N GLU A 46 13.18 -2.06 1.39
CA GLU A 46 14.48 -2.71 1.60
C GLU A 46 14.37 -3.98 2.45
N ILE A 47 13.51 -3.98 3.47
CA ILE A 47 13.28 -5.16 4.33
C ILE A 47 12.28 -6.17 3.75
N GLY A 48 11.91 -6.02 2.48
CA GLY A 48 11.13 -7.01 1.72
C GLY A 48 9.64 -6.73 1.60
N ARG A 49 9.11 -5.61 2.12
CA ARG A 49 7.71 -5.21 1.91
C ARG A 49 7.59 -4.50 0.57
N ARG A 50 6.93 -5.09 -0.42
CA ARG A 50 6.87 -4.50 -1.77
C ARG A 50 6.07 -3.21 -1.75
N ILE A 51 6.67 -2.10 -2.19
CA ILE A 51 5.97 -0.83 -2.39
C ILE A 51 5.82 -0.56 -3.89
N ARG A 52 4.58 -0.41 -4.34
CA ARG A 52 4.20 -0.14 -5.74
C ARG A 52 3.53 1.22 -5.79
N ILE A 53 4.07 2.13 -6.58
CA ILE A 53 3.46 3.44 -6.80
C ILE A 53 2.56 3.35 -8.01
N ILE A 54 1.32 3.82 -7.87
CA ILE A 54 0.40 4.00 -8.99
C ILE A 54 0.63 5.42 -9.53
N PRO A 55 1.09 5.57 -10.79
CA PRO A 55 1.30 6.89 -11.38
C PRO A 55 0.02 7.73 -11.38
N GLU A 56 0.18 9.05 -11.25
CA GLU A 56 -0.96 9.98 -11.18
C GLU A 56 -1.79 10.05 -12.49
N ASP A 57 -1.19 9.70 -13.62
CA ASP A 57 -1.88 9.65 -14.93
C ASP A 57 -2.79 8.41 -15.09
N GLN A 58 -2.73 7.45 -14.17
CA GLN A 58 -3.59 6.27 -14.17
C GLN A 58 -4.96 6.61 -13.57
N THR A 59 -5.87 7.10 -14.41
CA THR A 59 -7.23 7.49 -14.00
C THR A 59 -8.22 6.32 -13.91
N ASP A 60 -7.87 5.16 -14.46
CA ASP A 60 -8.71 3.96 -14.49
C ASP A 60 -8.88 3.33 -13.09
N PHE A 61 -8.05 3.74 -12.14
CA PHE A 61 -8.02 3.21 -10.78
C PHE A 61 -8.16 4.34 -9.79
N ALA A 62 -9.39 4.64 -9.41
CA ALA A 62 -9.60 5.47 -8.25
C ALA A 62 -9.40 4.58 -7.00
N LEU A 63 -8.27 4.75 -6.30
CA LEU A 63 -8.10 4.27 -4.92
C LEU A 63 -8.98 5.13 -3.99
N LEU A 64 -10.30 5.06 -4.19
CA LEU A 64 -11.29 5.93 -3.54
C LEU A 64 -11.31 5.79 -2.02
N HIS A 65 -10.89 4.62 -1.52
CA HIS A 65 -10.77 4.30 -0.11
C HIS A 65 -9.71 3.22 0.10
N SER A 66 -9.16 3.18 1.31
CA SER A 66 -8.18 2.15 1.71
C SER A 66 -8.87 0.80 1.88
N TRP A 67 -8.26 -0.24 1.33
CA TRP A 67 -8.68 -1.62 1.53
C TRP A 67 -7.47 -2.54 1.63
N LEU A 68 -7.66 -3.69 2.27
CA LEU A 68 -6.64 -4.72 2.48
C LEU A 68 -7.18 -6.06 2.00
N TRP A 69 -6.64 -6.55 0.88
CA TRP A 69 -6.89 -7.90 0.38
C TRP A 69 -5.98 -8.89 1.10
N MET A 70 -6.56 -9.99 1.58
CA MET A 70 -5.84 -11.02 2.35
C MET A 70 -6.19 -12.39 1.80
N SER A 71 -5.16 -13.20 1.52
CA SER A 71 -5.32 -14.61 1.19
C SER A 71 -4.84 -15.50 2.32
N PHE A 72 -5.50 -16.66 2.45
CA PHE A 72 -5.19 -17.67 3.45
C PHE A 72 -5.17 -19.04 2.79
N ALA A 73 -4.40 -19.99 3.34
CA ALA A 73 -4.17 -21.29 2.71
C ALA A 73 -5.44 -22.12 2.45
N HIS A 74 -6.49 -21.93 3.26
CA HIS A 74 -7.70 -22.76 3.24
C HIS A 74 -8.99 -21.93 3.24
N THR A 75 -8.92 -20.67 2.85
CA THR A 75 -10.08 -19.77 2.81
C THR A 75 -9.99 -18.89 1.58
N PRO A 76 -11.10 -18.67 0.85
CA PRO A 76 -11.15 -17.66 -0.20
C PRO A 76 -10.63 -16.30 0.30
N PRO A 77 -10.05 -15.48 -0.59
CA PRO A 77 -9.55 -14.18 -0.18
C PRO A 77 -10.64 -13.32 0.47
N VAL A 78 -10.24 -12.53 1.47
CA VAL A 78 -11.12 -11.61 2.18
C VAL A 78 -10.57 -10.20 2.04
N VAL A 79 -11.45 -9.22 1.83
CA VAL A 79 -11.06 -7.82 1.75
C VAL A 79 -11.58 -7.09 2.97
N HIS A 80 -10.68 -6.43 3.70
CA HIS A 80 -11.05 -5.49 4.74
C HIS A 80 -11.11 -4.08 4.14
N VAL A 81 -12.29 -3.49 4.12
CA VAL A 81 -12.54 -2.15 3.57
C VAL A 81 -12.70 -1.16 4.72
N GLU A 82 -11.88 -0.10 4.71
CA GLU A 82 -11.98 0.98 5.69
C GLU A 82 -12.99 2.04 5.24
N LEU A 83 -13.88 2.41 6.15
CA LEU A 83 -14.94 3.39 5.93
C LEU A 83 -14.84 4.49 6.98
N LYS A 84 -15.43 5.65 6.70
CA LYS A 84 -15.43 6.79 7.64
C LYS A 84 -15.95 6.41 9.04
N THR A 85 -16.92 5.51 9.12
CA THR A 85 -17.62 5.14 10.36
C THR A 85 -17.18 3.78 10.93
N GLY A 86 -16.23 3.09 10.30
CA GLY A 86 -15.82 1.75 10.72
C GLY A 86 -15.14 0.97 9.60
N ALA A 87 -15.35 -0.33 9.58
CA ALA A 87 -14.83 -1.19 8.52
C ALA A 87 -15.75 -2.38 8.26
N THR A 88 -15.61 -2.98 7.09
CA THR A 88 -16.35 -4.21 6.72
C THR A 88 -15.41 -5.24 6.11
N PHE A 89 -15.77 -6.51 6.24
CA PHE A 89 -15.09 -7.63 5.59
C PHE A 89 -15.94 -8.13 4.43
N VAL A 90 -15.37 -8.14 3.23
CA VAL A 90 -15.99 -8.65 2.01
C VAL A 90 -15.41 -10.04 1.73
N HIS A 91 -16.29 -11.04 1.67
CA HIS A 91 -15.92 -12.44 1.44
C HIS A 91 -15.99 -12.85 -0.05
N GLU A 92 -16.72 -12.10 -0.87
CA GLU A 92 -16.77 -12.23 -2.35
C GLU A 92 -15.75 -11.27 -2.97
N ALA A 93 -14.47 -11.66 -2.91
CA ALA A 93 -13.33 -10.78 -3.20
C ALA A 93 -12.85 -10.86 -4.66
N GLU A 94 -13.59 -11.48 -5.58
CA GLU A 94 -13.18 -11.71 -6.97
C GLU A 94 -12.86 -10.39 -7.68
N GLN A 95 -13.74 -9.39 -7.56
CA GLN A 95 -13.55 -8.07 -8.17
C GLN A 95 -12.30 -7.35 -7.64
N TYR A 96 -12.00 -7.50 -6.35
CA TYR A 96 -10.79 -6.94 -5.76
C TYR A 96 -9.53 -7.70 -6.19
N THR A 97 -9.66 -9.00 -6.44
CA THR A 97 -8.55 -9.83 -6.94
C THR A 97 -8.20 -9.44 -8.37
N GLU A 98 -9.20 -9.20 -9.23
CA GLU A 98 -8.98 -8.65 -10.57
C GLU A 98 -8.37 -7.25 -10.52
N LEU A 99 -8.87 -6.40 -9.63
CA LEU A 99 -8.32 -5.05 -9.42
C LEU A 99 -6.85 -5.12 -8.99
N LEU A 100 -6.49 -6.03 -8.08
CA LEU A 100 -5.11 -6.24 -7.65
C LEU A 100 -4.19 -6.59 -8.83
N GLY A 101 -4.64 -7.45 -9.74
CA GLY A 101 -3.90 -7.79 -10.95
C GLY A 101 -3.67 -6.59 -11.86
N ARG A 102 -4.67 -5.72 -12.00
CA ARG A 102 -4.53 -4.47 -12.77
C ARG A 102 -3.57 -3.48 -12.11
N LEU A 103 -3.66 -3.31 -10.78
CA LEU A 103 -2.73 -2.47 -10.01
C LEU A 103 -1.29 -2.96 -10.12
N ASP A 104 -1.08 -4.28 -10.11
CA ASP A 104 0.24 -4.87 -10.32
C ASP A 104 0.77 -4.55 -11.73
N HIS A 105 -0.08 -4.60 -12.74
CA HIS A 105 0.29 -4.29 -14.12
C HIS A 105 0.70 -2.82 -14.32
N VAL A 106 -0.05 -1.86 -13.76
CA VAL A 106 0.19 -0.42 -13.99
C VAL A 106 1.16 0.21 -12.99
N GLY A 107 1.41 -0.46 -11.85
CA GLY A 107 2.32 0.05 -10.84
C GLY A 107 3.75 0.22 -11.34
N ILE A 108 4.42 1.28 -10.91
CA ILE A 108 5.82 1.52 -11.22
C ILE A 108 6.66 0.34 -10.71
N PRO A 109 7.64 -0.16 -11.52
CA PRO A 109 8.59 -1.17 -11.07
C PRO A 109 9.30 -0.77 -9.78
N ARG A 110 9.71 -1.76 -8.97
CA ARG A 110 10.32 -1.53 -7.65
C ARG A 110 11.51 -0.56 -7.68
N SER A 111 12.35 -0.64 -8.70
CA SER A 111 13.48 0.27 -8.92
C SER A 111 13.02 1.71 -9.21
N GLY A 112 11.94 1.87 -9.97
CA GLY A 112 11.30 3.15 -10.25
C GLY A 112 10.66 3.76 -9.01
N THR A 113 10.00 2.95 -8.17
CA THR A 113 9.41 3.39 -6.89
C THR A 113 10.44 4.12 -6.02
N ARG A 114 11.60 3.50 -5.76
CA ARG A 114 12.66 4.09 -4.92
C ARG A 114 13.20 5.38 -5.52
N THR A 115 13.39 5.40 -6.84
CA THR A 115 13.88 6.56 -7.56
C THR A 115 12.90 7.73 -7.44
N LEU A 116 11.60 7.47 -7.58
CA LEU A 116 10.55 8.48 -7.44
C LEU A 116 10.51 9.04 -6.02
N ILE A 117 10.50 8.19 -4.99
CA ILE A 117 10.45 8.66 -3.60
C ILE A 117 11.67 9.53 -3.26
N ARG A 118 12.88 9.12 -3.66
CA ARG A 118 14.10 9.93 -3.44
C ARG A 118 14.01 11.29 -4.11
N ARG A 119 13.53 11.35 -5.36
CA ARG A 119 13.31 12.62 -6.06
C ARG A 119 12.30 13.53 -5.35
N LEU A 120 11.27 12.98 -4.71
CA LEU A 120 10.32 13.77 -3.92
C LEU A 120 11.00 14.38 -2.69
N ILE A 121 11.83 13.61 -1.99
CA ILE A 121 12.59 14.08 -0.83
C ILE A 121 13.59 15.18 -1.21
N GLU A 122 14.28 15.03 -2.35
CA GLU A 122 15.27 16.02 -2.84
C GLU A 122 14.63 17.36 -3.23
N ARG A 123 13.36 17.35 -3.66
CA ARG A 123 12.59 18.54 -4.08
C ARG A 123 11.80 19.20 -2.95
N ALA A 124 11.91 18.65 -1.74
CA ALA A 124 11.15 19.04 -0.56
C ALA A 124 11.55 20.42 -0.04
#